data_AF-A0A952ZT72-F1
#
_entry.id   AF-A0A952ZT72-F1
#
_cell.length_a   1.000
_cell.length_b   1.000
_cell.length_c   1.000
_cell.angle_alpha   90.00
_cell.angle_beta   90.00
_cell.angle_gamma   90.00
#
_symmetry.space_group_name_H-M   'P 1'
#
loop_
_entity.id
_entity.type
_entity.pdbx_description
1 polymer ?
#
loop_
_entity_poly.entity_id
_entity_poly.type
_entity_poly.pdbx_seq_one_letter_code
_entity_poly.pdbx_strand_id
1 'polypeptide(L)'
;MRVLLIFVLLSAPLCAQDVTIPAEELARPPSATRLDALVATAARDGWGRLAPGLRAAALAAYEREPASAGPWLLLYRWGELFGTPRRQALENWIKAIETAGGAHANMPLHYALPPGSLGGELKPELQRWLVGNAAFSQEFFATLSDQDNPIEVLAILQKIESANPGVFADYASLALAIAVVYDVPPPPDWPHGQVSATMLPRRLPEPTAAFDYWTKLDRANVAAHKLKRLPASELKFVVDTSTPFSELIWARQNVTPTLSELARAYDMIRYRKERVANNQFTWPGRDYSLQSILRDGGICVDQAYFAANVGKARGVPTLLFRGAGLDGRHAWFGFLSPTGWVMDAGRYAEQKFVTGLVRDPQTWRELTDHELAFISERFRQLPLFQLSELHASFALEFLRANNPAAALRAAREAVNRESRNLRGWQTLLSVQKVAGTDAREREGTLREAMRAFARYPDLESSFGRQLVASLRERGEGSLANVEEQRLARKYETIRSDLSYQQAGEILQRSLQSDDLATQFRTYQRLLETYGNGANIDFFDKIVRPFVESLRRRGEIASAMNAVDRARRTLRIPKGSQLEGELNQMAAELRQPR
;
A
#
# COMPACT_ATOMS: atom_id res chain seq x y z
N MET A 1 -21.74 41.67 -62.74
CA MET A 1 -20.29 41.38 -62.73
C MET A 1 -19.66 42.24 -61.65
N ARG A 2 -19.22 41.60 -60.53
CA ARG A 2 -18.22 42.03 -59.52
C ARG A 2 -18.47 43.38 -58.80
N VAL A 3 -18.35 43.52 -57.47
CA VAL A 3 -17.34 42.99 -56.54
C VAL A 3 -17.98 42.79 -55.16
N LEU A 4 -17.76 41.62 -54.56
CA LEU A 4 -18.09 41.28 -53.18
C LEU A 4 -16.86 41.64 -52.31
N LEU A 5 -17.00 42.56 -51.34
CA LEU A 5 -15.95 42.86 -50.37
C LEU A 5 -15.99 41.81 -49.25
N ILE A 6 -14.98 40.94 -49.20
CA ILE A 6 -14.74 40.01 -48.10
C ILE A 6 -13.89 40.75 -47.06
N PHE A 7 -14.47 41.00 -45.89
CA PHE A 7 -13.71 41.38 -44.69
C PHE A 7 -12.99 40.14 -44.16
N VAL A 8 -11.67 40.10 -44.35
CA VAL A 8 -10.79 39.14 -43.69
C VAL A 8 -10.58 39.62 -42.26
N LEU A 9 -11.31 39.04 -41.31
CA LEU A 9 -10.95 39.08 -39.89
C LEU A 9 -9.69 38.24 -39.71
N LEU A 10 -8.55 38.91 -39.64
CA LEU A 10 -7.29 38.36 -39.15
C LEU A 10 -7.47 38.00 -37.67
N SER A 11 -7.86 36.76 -37.41
CA SER A 11 -7.71 36.12 -36.10
C SER A 11 -6.22 36.00 -35.81
N ALA A 12 -5.65 36.99 -35.11
CA ALA A 12 -4.36 36.81 -34.49
C ALA A 12 -4.46 35.65 -33.48
N PRO A 13 -3.55 34.65 -33.51
CA PRO A 13 -3.47 33.71 -32.41
C PRO A 13 -3.11 34.53 -31.16
N LEU A 14 -3.95 34.47 -30.13
CA LEU A 14 -3.59 34.91 -28.79
C LEU A 14 -2.39 34.05 -28.36
N CYS A 15 -1.19 34.56 -28.59
CA CYS A 15 0.02 34.04 -27.98
C CYS A 15 -0.19 34.08 -26.46
N ALA A 16 -0.08 32.90 -25.84
CA ALA A 16 -0.23 32.72 -24.41
C ALA A 16 0.78 33.61 -23.65
N GLN A 17 0.33 34.32 -22.62
CA GLN A 17 1.25 34.85 -21.62
C GLN A 17 1.64 33.68 -20.69
N ASP A 18 2.90 33.26 -20.76
CA ASP A 18 3.46 32.34 -19.78
C ASP A 18 3.39 32.99 -18.39
N VAL A 19 2.78 32.30 -17.42
CA VAL A 19 2.74 32.78 -16.04
C VAL A 19 4.16 32.77 -15.48
N THR A 20 4.75 33.95 -15.44
CA THR A 20 6.10 34.18 -14.90
C THR A 20 5.96 34.69 -13.48
N ILE A 21 6.51 33.94 -12.52
CA ILE A 21 6.57 34.36 -11.12
C ILE A 21 7.81 35.23 -10.92
N PRO A 22 7.69 36.46 -10.42
CA PRO A 22 8.84 37.33 -10.19
C PRO A 22 9.85 36.71 -9.22
N ALA A 23 11.15 36.91 -9.47
CA ALA A 23 12.22 36.29 -8.69
C ALA A 23 12.19 36.71 -7.21
N GLU A 24 11.71 37.92 -6.92
CA GLU A 24 11.52 38.44 -5.57
C GLU A 24 10.45 37.67 -4.77
N GLU A 25 9.46 37.06 -5.42
CA GLU A 25 8.43 36.26 -4.75
C GLU A 25 8.93 34.87 -4.37
N LEU A 26 9.90 34.33 -5.12
CA LEU A 26 10.38 32.96 -4.94
C LEU A 26 11.10 32.70 -3.62
N ALA A 27 11.56 33.76 -2.93
CA ALA A 27 12.20 33.65 -1.63
C ALA A 27 11.20 33.39 -0.48
N ARG A 28 9.90 33.40 -0.75
CA ARG A 28 8.84 33.25 0.26
C ARG A 28 7.77 32.28 -0.24
N PRO A 29 6.97 31.69 0.66
CA PRO A 29 5.78 30.95 0.25
C PRO A 29 4.83 31.83 -0.60
N PRO A 30 4.09 31.26 -1.55
CA PRO A 30 3.09 31.99 -2.34
C PRO A 30 2.12 32.76 -1.44
N SER A 31 1.92 34.05 -1.71
CA SER A 31 0.98 34.88 -0.95
C SER A 31 -0.47 34.53 -1.26
N ALA A 32 -1.40 34.87 -0.36
CA ALA A 32 -2.83 34.67 -0.59
C ALA A 32 -3.30 35.34 -1.90
N THR A 33 -2.87 36.58 -2.16
CA THR A 33 -3.16 37.31 -3.40
C THR A 33 -2.61 36.60 -4.64
N ARG A 34 -1.41 36.02 -4.55
CA ARG A 34 -0.82 35.23 -5.64
C ARG A 34 -1.65 33.98 -5.92
N LEU A 35 -2.09 33.28 -4.87
CA LEU A 35 -2.95 32.11 -5.01
C LEU A 35 -4.31 32.47 -5.63
N ASP A 36 -4.94 33.55 -5.19
CA ASP A 36 -6.21 34.03 -5.75
C ASP A 36 -6.08 34.34 -7.26
N ALA A 37 -5.00 35.03 -7.65
CA ALA A 37 -4.71 35.35 -9.04
C ALA A 37 -4.47 34.10 -9.89
N LEU A 38 -3.78 33.10 -9.36
CA LEU A 38 -3.54 31.82 -10.05
C LEU A 38 -4.83 31.03 -10.23
N VAL A 39 -5.68 30.92 -9.20
CA VAL A 39 -6.97 30.22 -9.30
C VAL A 39 -7.89 30.93 -10.30
N ALA A 40 -7.96 32.26 -10.26
CA ALA A 40 -8.75 33.04 -11.22
C ALA A 40 -8.25 32.87 -12.67
N THR A 41 -6.94 32.74 -12.86
CA THR A 41 -6.34 32.46 -14.18
C THR A 41 -6.61 31.03 -14.61
N ALA A 42 -6.46 30.06 -13.71
CA ALA A 42 -6.77 28.65 -13.98
C ALA A 42 -8.24 28.42 -14.35
N ALA A 43 -9.16 29.18 -13.76
CA ALA A 43 -10.58 29.12 -14.10
C ALA A 43 -10.88 29.56 -15.55
N ARG A 44 -10.06 30.48 -16.12
CA ARG A 44 -10.20 30.92 -17.51
C ARG A 44 -9.43 30.04 -18.49
N ASP A 45 -8.18 29.74 -18.13
CA ASP A 45 -7.18 29.22 -19.07
C ASP A 45 -6.85 27.73 -18.84
N GLY A 46 -7.26 27.19 -17.70
CA GLY A 46 -6.98 25.83 -17.25
C GLY A 46 -5.64 25.68 -16.53
N TRP A 47 -5.60 24.83 -15.50
CA TRP A 47 -4.38 24.55 -14.73
C TRP A 47 -3.22 23.98 -15.55
N GLY A 48 -3.52 23.21 -16.60
CA GLY A 48 -2.50 22.63 -17.47
C GLY A 48 -1.60 23.66 -18.14
N ARG A 49 -2.10 24.88 -18.39
CA ARG A 49 -1.29 25.99 -18.93
C ARG A 49 -0.40 26.64 -17.88
N LEU A 50 -0.80 26.61 -16.61
CA LEU A 50 -0.03 27.19 -15.49
C LEU A 50 1.09 26.27 -15.02
N ALA A 51 0.90 24.95 -15.11
CA ALA A 51 1.80 23.96 -14.54
C ALA A 51 3.28 24.13 -14.97
N PRO A 52 3.63 24.40 -16.25
CA PRO A 52 5.03 24.61 -16.64
C PRO A 52 5.68 25.83 -15.95
N GLY A 53 4.96 26.95 -15.86
CA GLY A 53 5.46 28.17 -15.20
C GLY A 53 5.62 27.98 -13.69
N LEU A 54 4.68 27.27 -13.05
CA LEU A 54 4.77 26.92 -11.64
C LEU A 54 5.94 25.95 -11.36
N ARG A 55 6.20 25.02 -12.28
CA ARG A 55 7.36 24.11 -12.19
C ARG A 55 8.68 24.88 -12.27
N ALA A 56 8.80 25.81 -13.22
CA ALA A 56 9.97 26.67 -13.34
C ALA A 56 10.18 27.51 -12.06
N ALA A 57 9.10 28.08 -11.51
CA ALA A 57 9.14 28.81 -10.23
C ALA A 57 9.61 27.91 -9.07
N ALA A 58 9.12 26.68 -8.97
CA ALA A 58 9.54 25.73 -7.93
C ALA A 58 11.04 25.37 -8.05
N LEU A 59 11.52 25.11 -9.26
CA LEU A 59 12.95 24.82 -9.51
C LEU A 59 13.83 26.03 -9.16
N ALA A 60 13.46 27.22 -9.60
CA ALA A 60 14.20 28.44 -9.30
C ALA A 60 14.19 28.78 -7.79
N ALA A 61 13.06 28.55 -7.09
CA ALA A 61 12.99 28.68 -5.65
C ALA A 61 13.95 27.70 -4.94
N TYR A 62 14.01 26.45 -5.40
CA TYR A 62 14.91 25.44 -4.83
C TYR A 62 16.39 25.78 -5.06
N GLU A 63 16.75 26.24 -6.25
CA GLU A 63 18.14 26.64 -6.56
C GLU A 63 18.59 27.83 -5.71
N ARG A 64 17.68 28.74 -5.36
CA ARG A 64 17.96 29.88 -4.49
C ARG A 64 18.04 29.49 -3.02
N GLU A 65 17.03 28.79 -2.52
CA GLU A 65 16.92 28.39 -1.11
C GLU A 65 16.07 27.11 -0.98
N PRO A 66 16.69 25.92 -0.90
CA PRO A 66 15.96 24.65 -0.84
C PRO A 66 14.92 24.56 0.27
N ALA A 67 15.17 25.19 1.43
CA ALA A 67 14.31 25.12 2.60
C ALA A 67 12.95 25.85 2.40
N SER A 68 12.88 26.86 1.52
CA SER A 68 11.66 27.64 1.26
C SER A 68 10.92 27.22 -0.01
N ALA A 69 11.46 26.25 -0.78
CA ALA A 69 10.90 25.83 -2.06
C ALA A 69 9.69 24.88 -1.98
N GLY A 70 9.42 24.29 -0.81
CA GLY A 70 8.33 23.33 -0.59
C GLY A 70 6.95 23.82 -1.01
N PRO A 71 6.49 25.01 -0.56
CA PRO A 71 5.20 25.57 -0.96
C PRO A 71 5.05 25.76 -2.49
N TRP A 72 6.11 26.16 -3.18
CA TRP A 72 6.10 26.30 -4.65
C TRP A 72 6.00 24.93 -5.35
N LEU A 73 6.69 23.92 -4.83
CA LEU A 73 6.56 22.54 -5.32
C LEU A 73 5.13 22.01 -5.16
N LEU A 74 4.48 22.25 -4.02
CA LEU A 74 3.10 21.82 -3.78
C LEU A 74 2.11 22.51 -4.72
N LEU A 75 2.29 23.81 -4.95
CA LEU A 75 1.48 24.57 -5.90
C LEU A 75 1.64 24.07 -7.34
N TYR A 76 2.88 23.78 -7.76
CA TYR A 76 3.13 23.14 -9.06
C TYR A 76 2.44 21.77 -9.14
N ARG A 77 2.56 20.91 -8.13
CA ARG A 77 1.94 19.58 -8.12
C ARG A 77 0.42 19.64 -8.23
N TRP A 78 -0.22 20.60 -7.56
CA TRP A 78 -1.65 20.85 -7.76
C TRP A 78 -1.97 21.30 -9.18
N GLY A 79 -1.17 22.22 -9.74
CA GLY A 79 -1.35 22.65 -11.13
C GLY A 79 -1.19 21.50 -12.13
N GLU A 80 -0.23 20.61 -11.93
CA GLU A 80 -0.04 19.40 -12.73
C GLU A 80 -1.23 18.45 -12.58
N LEU A 81 -1.64 18.13 -11.35
CA LEU A 81 -2.77 17.24 -11.08
C LEU A 81 -4.07 17.79 -11.67
N PHE A 82 -4.45 19.03 -11.35
CA PHE A 82 -5.66 19.66 -11.86
C PHE A 82 -5.65 19.86 -13.38
N GLY A 83 -4.46 20.07 -13.96
CA GLY A 83 -4.26 20.19 -15.39
C GLY A 83 -4.29 18.87 -16.15
N THR A 84 -4.14 17.73 -15.46
CA THR A 84 -4.10 16.42 -16.09
C THR A 84 -5.45 16.08 -16.73
N PRO A 85 -5.49 15.74 -18.04
CA PRO A 85 -6.70 15.25 -18.69
C PRO A 85 -7.25 14.01 -17.98
N ARG A 86 -8.57 13.94 -17.73
CA ARG A 86 -9.17 12.81 -17.00
C ARG A 86 -8.94 11.46 -17.70
N ARG A 87 -8.96 11.45 -19.03
CA ARG A 87 -8.60 10.27 -19.83
C ARG A 87 -7.19 9.76 -19.50
N GLN A 88 -6.20 10.66 -19.51
CA GLN A 88 -4.81 10.32 -19.22
C GLN A 88 -4.66 9.84 -17.77
N ALA A 89 -5.33 10.50 -16.82
CA ALA A 89 -5.31 10.09 -15.41
C ALA A 89 -5.84 8.67 -15.24
N LEU A 90 -6.96 8.35 -15.89
CA LEU A 90 -7.57 7.02 -15.84
C LEU A 90 -6.68 5.95 -16.50
N GLU A 91 -6.10 6.23 -17.67
CA GLU A 91 -5.17 5.31 -18.36
C GLU A 91 -3.93 5.02 -17.51
N ASN A 92 -3.34 6.06 -16.89
CA ASN A 92 -2.20 5.90 -15.99
C ASN A 92 -2.55 5.07 -14.76
N TRP A 93 -3.71 5.32 -14.16
CA TRP A 93 -4.18 4.58 -12.99
C TRP A 93 -4.46 3.11 -13.33
N ILE A 94 -5.15 2.82 -14.44
CA ILE A 94 -5.38 1.43 -14.91
C ILE A 94 -4.03 0.71 -15.07
N LYS A 95 -3.07 1.35 -15.76
CA LYS A 95 -1.74 0.79 -15.94
C LYS A 95 -1.03 0.54 -14.61
N ALA A 96 -1.15 1.44 -13.64
CA ALA A 96 -0.56 1.27 -12.31
C ALA A 96 -1.19 0.09 -11.55
N ILE A 97 -2.52 -0.04 -11.57
CA ILE A 97 -3.25 -1.17 -10.99
C ILE A 97 -2.84 -2.50 -11.63
N GLU A 98 -2.77 -2.56 -12.96
CA GLU A 98 -2.34 -3.76 -13.69
C GLU A 98 -0.89 -4.13 -13.36
N THR A 99 0.02 -3.15 -13.35
CA THR A 99 1.43 -3.35 -13.01
C THR A 99 1.59 -3.84 -11.57
N ALA A 100 0.77 -3.33 -10.65
CA ALA A 100 0.76 -3.73 -9.25
C ALA A 100 0.05 -5.06 -8.99
N GLY A 101 -0.67 -5.63 -9.97
CA GLY A 101 -1.55 -6.78 -9.79
C GLY A 101 -2.73 -6.49 -8.85
N GLY A 102 -3.16 -5.23 -8.74
CA GLY A 102 -4.22 -4.79 -7.83
C GLY A 102 -5.65 -5.01 -8.35
N ALA A 103 -5.81 -5.40 -9.62
CA ALA A 103 -7.12 -5.62 -10.22
C ALA A 103 -7.84 -6.80 -9.57
N HIS A 104 -9.14 -6.64 -9.29
CA HIS A 104 -9.96 -7.70 -8.68
C HIS A 104 -11.41 -7.68 -9.15
N ALA A 105 -12.15 -8.77 -8.90
CA ALA A 105 -13.48 -9.01 -9.45
C ALA A 105 -14.55 -7.95 -9.11
N ASN A 106 -14.39 -7.21 -8.01
CA ASN A 106 -15.32 -6.13 -7.65
C ASN A 106 -15.07 -4.81 -8.41
N MET A 107 -13.96 -4.67 -9.15
CA MET A 107 -13.70 -3.49 -9.97
C MET A 107 -14.49 -3.56 -11.29
N PRO A 108 -14.96 -2.41 -11.82
CA PRO A 108 -15.54 -2.35 -13.15
C PRO A 108 -14.62 -2.92 -14.23
N LEU A 109 -15.19 -3.69 -15.16
CA LEU A 109 -14.49 -4.15 -16.37
C LEU A 109 -14.29 -3.02 -17.40
N HIS A 110 -15.13 -1.98 -17.32
CA HIS A 110 -15.11 -0.84 -18.21
C HIS A 110 -15.29 0.45 -17.41
N TYR A 111 -14.46 1.43 -17.71
CA TYR A 111 -14.54 2.77 -17.15
C TYR A 111 -14.94 3.76 -18.25
N ALA A 112 -15.81 4.70 -17.92
CA ALA A 112 -16.09 5.81 -18.82
C ALA A 112 -14.82 6.65 -19.00
N LEU A 113 -14.62 7.22 -20.19
CA LEU A 113 -13.51 8.12 -20.50
C LEU A 113 -14.02 9.57 -20.49
N PRO A 114 -14.17 10.22 -19.32
CA PRO A 114 -14.75 11.54 -19.26
C PRO A 114 -13.82 12.60 -19.91
N PRO A 115 -14.37 13.60 -20.61
CA PRO A 115 -13.59 14.67 -21.24
C PRO A 115 -13.05 15.68 -20.19
N GLY A 116 -12.21 16.63 -20.56
CA GLY A 116 -11.73 17.68 -19.63
C GLY A 116 -10.62 17.24 -18.66
N SER A 117 -10.26 18.11 -17.72
CA SER A 117 -9.17 17.87 -16.74
C SER A 117 -9.70 17.53 -15.35
N LEU A 118 -8.85 16.96 -14.50
CA LEU A 118 -9.21 16.61 -13.12
C LEU A 118 -9.72 17.81 -12.31
N GLY A 119 -9.11 18.99 -12.49
CA GLY A 119 -9.54 20.22 -11.81
C GLY A 119 -10.79 20.86 -12.40
N GLY A 120 -11.20 20.50 -13.62
CA GLY A 120 -12.30 21.19 -14.32
C GLY A 120 -13.68 21.01 -13.67
N GLU A 121 -13.89 19.91 -12.95
CA GLU A 121 -15.16 19.62 -12.24
C GLU A 121 -15.14 20.11 -10.78
N LEU A 122 -13.98 20.59 -10.30
CA LEU A 122 -13.83 21.03 -8.93
C LEU A 122 -14.35 22.45 -8.74
N LYS A 123 -15.07 22.70 -7.65
CA LYS A 123 -15.48 24.04 -7.25
C LYS A 123 -14.26 24.95 -7.08
N PRO A 124 -14.28 26.20 -7.60
CA PRO A 124 -13.17 27.13 -7.43
C PRO A 124 -12.76 27.36 -5.98
N GLU A 125 -13.72 27.37 -5.06
CA GLU A 125 -13.50 27.53 -3.62
C GLU A 125 -12.68 26.36 -3.04
N LEU A 126 -13.03 25.13 -3.44
CA LEU A 126 -12.29 23.94 -3.04
C LEU A 126 -10.89 23.94 -3.65
N GLN A 127 -10.75 24.24 -4.95
CA GLN A 127 -9.43 24.37 -5.57
C GLN A 127 -8.56 25.39 -4.82
N ARG A 128 -9.14 26.54 -4.46
CA ARG A 128 -8.45 27.59 -3.71
C ARG A 128 -8.05 27.16 -2.30
N TRP A 129 -8.89 26.39 -1.62
CA TRP A 129 -8.59 25.83 -0.32
C TRP A 129 -7.45 24.80 -0.42
N LEU A 130 -7.50 23.90 -1.40
CA LEU A 130 -6.49 22.86 -1.63
C LEU A 130 -5.11 23.46 -1.89
N VAL A 131 -4.99 24.41 -2.83
CA VAL A 131 -3.70 25.05 -3.14
C VAL A 131 -3.22 26.00 -2.02
N GLY A 132 -4.13 26.49 -1.18
CA GLY A 132 -3.82 27.40 -0.08
C GLY A 132 -3.49 26.72 1.24
N ASN A 133 -3.81 25.45 1.39
CA ASN A 133 -3.55 24.70 2.61
C ASN A 133 -2.30 23.82 2.44
N ALA A 134 -1.15 24.35 2.84
CA ALA A 134 0.15 23.67 2.68
C ALA A 134 0.22 22.35 3.47
N ALA A 135 -0.34 22.31 4.68
CA ALA A 135 -0.32 21.10 5.52
C ALA A 135 -1.14 19.97 4.87
N PHE A 136 -2.38 20.30 4.42
CA PHE A 136 -3.20 19.34 3.68
C PHE A 136 -2.53 18.93 2.37
N SER A 137 -1.97 19.87 1.62
CA SER A 137 -1.29 19.56 0.34
C SER A 137 -0.12 18.60 0.54
N GLN A 138 0.69 18.82 1.58
CA GLN A 138 1.79 17.94 1.91
C GLN A 138 1.30 16.53 2.25
N GLU A 139 0.26 16.42 3.08
CA GLU A 139 -0.34 15.13 3.43
C GLU A 139 -0.99 14.44 2.22
N PHE A 140 -1.71 15.19 1.39
CA PHE A 140 -2.34 14.71 0.15
C PHE A 140 -1.29 14.08 -0.78
N PHE A 141 -0.23 14.80 -1.12
CA PHE A 141 0.82 14.28 -2.03
C PHE A 141 1.74 13.24 -1.38
N ALA A 142 1.75 13.13 -0.05
CA ALA A 142 2.43 12.05 0.65
C ALA A 142 1.57 10.78 0.74
N THR A 143 0.24 10.93 0.75
CA THR A 143 -0.72 9.82 0.86
C THR A 143 -1.09 9.26 -0.51
N LEU A 144 -1.36 10.12 -1.50
CA LEU A 144 -1.83 9.72 -2.82
C LEU A 144 -0.81 8.80 -3.51
N SER A 145 -1.26 7.61 -3.88
CA SER A 145 -0.49 6.60 -4.59
C SER A 145 -0.85 6.58 -6.08
N ASP A 146 -0.04 5.91 -6.89
CA ASP A 146 -0.34 5.65 -8.30
C ASP A 146 -1.50 4.64 -8.49
N GLN A 147 -1.85 3.90 -7.43
CA GLN A 147 -2.96 2.95 -7.38
C GLN A 147 -4.27 3.59 -6.90
N ASP A 148 -4.24 4.84 -6.44
CA ASP A 148 -5.46 5.58 -6.08
C ASP A 148 -6.06 6.17 -7.35
N ASN A 149 -7.37 6.10 -7.52
CA ASN A 149 -8.06 6.72 -8.64
C ASN A 149 -8.24 8.23 -8.38
N PRO A 150 -7.45 9.12 -9.01
CA PRO A 150 -7.48 10.55 -8.69
C PRO A 150 -8.81 11.23 -9.07
N ILE A 151 -9.58 10.65 -10.01
CA ILE A 151 -10.91 11.17 -10.36
C ILE A 151 -11.85 11.00 -9.17
N GLU A 152 -11.91 9.79 -8.62
CA GLU A 152 -12.80 9.46 -7.50
C GLU A 152 -12.33 10.10 -6.20
N VAL A 153 -11.03 10.14 -5.91
CA VAL A 153 -10.47 10.82 -4.74
C VAL A 153 -10.92 12.30 -4.70
N LEU A 154 -10.75 13.02 -5.80
CA LEU A 154 -11.13 14.44 -5.88
C LEU A 154 -12.66 14.63 -5.83
N ALA A 155 -13.43 13.73 -6.46
CA ALA A 155 -14.89 13.76 -6.39
C ALA A 155 -15.41 13.53 -4.96
N ILE A 156 -14.82 12.59 -4.22
CA ILE A 156 -15.18 12.30 -2.83
C ILE A 156 -14.83 13.48 -1.92
N LEU A 157 -13.63 14.06 -2.06
CA LEU A 157 -13.26 15.27 -1.31
C LEU A 157 -14.25 16.41 -1.55
N GLN A 158 -14.63 16.66 -2.81
CA GLN A 158 -15.65 17.65 -3.15
C GLN A 158 -17.02 17.33 -2.57
N LYS A 159 -17.45 16.06 -2.60
CA LYS A 159 -18.74 15.63 -2.05
C LYS A 159 -18.79 15.87 -0.54
N ILE A 160 -17.71 15.57 0.18
CA ILE A 160 -17.60 15.80 1.63
C ILE A 160 -17.57 17.30 1.93
N GLU A 161 -16.72 18.07 1.24
CA GLU A 161 -16.62 19.52 1.44
C GLU A 161 -17.95 20.21 1.17
N SER A 162 -18.63 19.86 0.07
CA SER A 162 -19.91 20.46 -0.31
C SER A 162 -21.03 20.20 0.69
N ALA A 163 -20.97 19.06 1.40
CA ALA A 163 -21.95 18.72 2.43
C ALA A 163 -21.73 19.52 3.72
N ASN A 164 -20.46 19.77 4.11
CA ASN A 164 -20.14 20.52 5.32
C ASN A 164 -18.73 21.15 5.26
N PRO A 165 -18.58 22.36 4.67
CA PRO A 165 -17.26 22.96 4.45
C PRO A 165 -16.47 23.23 5.74
N GLY A 166 -17.17 23.66 6.80
CA GLY A 166 -16.54 23.93 8.09
C GLY A 166 -15.99 22.67 8.76
N VAL A 167 -16.78 21.59 8.79
CA VAL A 167 -16.32 20.31 9.35
C VAL A 167 -15.25 19.67 8.46
N PHE A 168 -15.33 19.82 7.14
CA PHE A 168 -14.28 19.38 6.21
C PHE A 168 -12.93 20.01 6.55
N ALA A 169 -12.87 21.32 6.76
CA ALA A 169 -11.62 22.00 7.10
C ALA A 169 -11.01 21.51 8.43
N ASP A 170 -11.85 21.24 9.43
CA ASP A 170 -11.42 20.75 10.76
C ASP A 170 -10.98 19.28 10.74
N TYR A 171 -11.49 18.48 9.80
CA TYR A 171 -11.29 17.03 9.70
C TYR A 171 -10.71 16.62 8.33
N ALA A 172 -9.87 17.46 7.73
CA ALA A 172 -9.40 17.25 6.36
C ALA A 172 -8.63 15.94 6.17
N SER A 173 -7.81 15.52 7.14
CA SER A 173 -7.10 14.23 7.08
C SER A 173 -8.06 13.03 7.11
N LEU A 174 -9.21 13.15 7.77
CA LEU A 174 -10.28 12.14 7.74
C LEU A 174 -10.99 12.11 6.40
N ALA A 175 -11.27 13.27 5.81
CA ALA A 175 -11.83 13.35 4.47
C ALA A 175 -10.88 12.72 3.44
N LEU A 176 -9.58 12.98 3.56
CA LEU A 176 -8.55 12.36 2.73
C LEU A 176 -8.49 10.84 2.91
N ALA A 177 -8.49 10.34 4.15
CA ALA A 177 -8.51 8.90 4.42
C ALA A 177 -9.73 8.20 3.80
N ILE A 178 -10.92 8.82 3.87
CA ILE A 178 -12.12 8.29 3.22
C ILE A 178 -11.93 8.32 1.69
N ALA A 179 -11.44 9.43 1.15
CA ALA A 179 -11.27 9.59 -0.30
C ALA A 179 -10.35 8.54 -0.91
N VAL A 180 -9.22 8.20 -0.27
CA VAL A 180 -8.25 7.20 -0.79
C VAL A 180 -8.60 5.75 -0.46
N VAL A 181 -9.60 5.49 0.39
CA VAL A 181 -10.08 4.13 0.68
C VAL A 181 -11.34 3.80 -0.13
N TYR A 182 -12.11 4.82 -0.52
CA TYR A 182 -13.44 4.69 -1.12
C TYR A 182 -13.41 4.98 -2.64
N ASP A 183 -12.26 5.34 -3.18
CA ASP A 183 -12.05 5.58 -4.61
C ASP A 183 -12.22 4.32 -5.47
N VAL A 184 -12.00 3.14 -4.87
CA VAL A 184 -12.23 1.84 -5.49
C VAL A 184 -13.01 0.90 -4.56
N PRO A 185 -13.89 0.03 -5.08
CA PRO A 185 -14.59 -0.94 -4.25
C PRO A 185 -13.60 -1.95 -3.64
N PRO A 186 -13.85 -2.49 -2.45
CA PRO A 186 -12.96 -3.48 -1.83
C PRO A 186 -13.01 -4.82 -2.58
N PRO A 187 -11.95 -5.66 -2.51
CA PRO A 187 -11.93 -7.00 -3.11
C PRO A 187 -12.94 -7.97 -2.46
N PRO A 188 -13.36 -9.03 -3.18
CA PRO A 188 -14.46 -9.91 -2.76
C PRO A 188 -14.19 -10.69 -1.46
N ASP A 189 -12.93 -10.89 -1.11
CA ASP A 189 -12.50 -11.58 0.09
C ASP A 189 -12.11 -10.64 1.24
N TRP A 190 -12.18 -9.30 1.10
CA TRP A 190 -11.94 -8.37 2.22
C TRP A 190 -13.20 -8.23 3.07
N PRO A 191 -13.19 -8.30 4.41
CA PRO A 191 -11.99 -8.34 5.26
C PRO A 191 -11.36 -9.73 5.44
N HIS A 192 -12.11 -10.81 5.21
CA HIS A 192 -11.58 -12.18 5.10
C HIS A 192 -12.49 -13.09 4.26
N GLY A 193 -11.96 -14.17 3.69
CA GLY A 193 -12.69 -15.07 2.78
C GLY A 193 -13.58 -16.13 3.43
N GLN A 194 -13.64 -16.21 4.76
CA GLN A 194 -14.30 -17.31 5.49
C GLN A 194 -15.78 -17.04 5.83
N VAL A 195 -16.41 -16.07 5.16
CA VAL A 195 -17.82 -15.72 5.29
C VAL A 195 -18.39 -15.41 3.91
N SER A 196 -19.57 -15.94 3.59
CA SER A 196 -20.25 -15.67 2.33
C SER A 196 -20.55 -14.17 2.15
N ALA A 197 -20.47 -13.66 0.92
CA ALA A 197 -20.77 -12.26 0.60
C ALA A 197 -22.21 -11.82 0.91
N THR A 198 -23.15 -12.77 1.06
CA THR A 198 -24.53 -12.47 1.48
C THR A 198 -24.62 -12.10 2.95
N MET A 199 -23.87 -12.79 3.83
CA MET A 199 -23.84 -12.55 5.27
C MET A 199 -22.96 -11.37 5.67
N LEU A 200 -21.85 -11.16 4.94
CA LEU A 200 -20.99 -10.00 5.10
C LEU A 200 -20.85 -9.31 3.75
N PRO A 201 -21.74 -8.34 3.44
CA PRO A 201 -21.64 -7.55 2.22
C PRO A 201 -20.35 -6.73 2.25
N ARG A 202 -19.47 -6.91 1.25
CA ARG A 202 -18.18 -6.21 1.18
C ARG A 202 -18.37 -4.84 0.55
N ARG A 203 -19.15 -4.00 1.22
CA ARG A 203 -19.52 -2.67 0.75
C ARG A 203 -19.17 -1.65 1.82
N LEU A 204 -18.46 -0.62 1.39
CA LEU A 204 -18.22 0.56 2.21
C LEU A 204 -19.51 1.41 2.26
N PRO A 205 -19.76 2.13 3.36
CA PRO A 205 -20.85 3.10 3.43
C PRO A 205 -20.65 4.25 2.43
N GLU A 206 -21.67 5.10 2.26
CA GLU A 206 -21.51 6.33 1.47
C GLU A 206 -20.44 7.25 2.11
N PRO A 207 -19.55 7.90 1.33
CA PRO A 207 -18.45 8.69 1.87
C PRO A 207 -18.86 9.80 2.85
N THR A 208 -19.95 10.52 2.53
CA THR A 208 -20.48 11.59 3.41
C THR A 208 -21.08 11.02 4.69
N ALA A 209 -21.74 9.86 4.62
CA ALA A 209 -22.27 9.19 5.80
C ALA A 209 -21.15 8.66 6.71
N ALA A 210 -20.07 8.14 6.13
CA ALA A 210 -18.87 7.75 6.86
C ALA A 210 -18.22 8.94 7.56
N PHE A 211 -18.01 10.03 6.82
CA PHE A 211 -17.43 11.26 7.37
C PHE A 211 -18.27 11.82 8.51
N ASP A 212 -19.59 11.90 8.33
CA ASP A 212 -20.52 12.34 9.37
C ASP A 212 -20.48 11.45 10.61
N TYR A 213 -20.43 10.12 10.44
CA TYR A 213 -20.38 9.18 11.56
C TYR A 213 -19.13 9.39 12.42
N TRP A 214 -17.95 9.42 11.78
CA TRP A 214 -16.67 9.53 12.47
C TRP A 214 -16.46 10.92 13.09
N THR A 215 -16.89 12.00 12.42
CA THR A 215 -16.82 13.36 12.98
C THR A 215 -17.75 13.52 14.18
N LYS A 216 -18.98 12.99 14.12
CA LYS A 216 -19.91 12.96 15.28
C LYS A 216 -19.30 12.20 16.45
N LEU A 217 -18.64 11.07 16.19
CA LEU A 217 -17.95 10.26 17.20
C LEU A 217 -16.86 11.07 17.93
N ASP A 218 -15.99 11.76 17.17
CA ASP A 218 -14.89 12.54 17.74
C ASP A 218 -15.39 13.79 18.48
N ARG A 219 -16.38 14.51 17.91
CA ARG A 219 -16.97 15.71 18.52
C ARG A 219 -17.73 15.42 19.81
N ALA A 220 -18.35 14.24 19.91
CA ALA A 220 -18.97 13.76 21.14
C ALA A 220 -17.96 13.29 22.19
N ASN A 221 -16.65 13.31 21.87
CA ASN A 221 -15.57 12.86 22.75
C ASN A 221 -15.72 11.39 23.20
N VAL A 222 -16.32 10.55 22.36
CA VAL A 222 -16.49 9.12 22.63
C VAL A 222 -15.49 8.24 21.88
N ALA A 223 -14.73 8.83 20.95
CA ALA A 223 -13.59 8.19 20.31
C ALA A 223 -12.41 8.08 21.30
N ALA A 224 -11.71 6.95 21.30
CA ALA A 224 -10.55 6.72 22.14
C ALA A 224 -9.32 7.51 21.66
N HIS A 225 -9.25 7.81 20.36
CA HIS A 225 -8.29 8.74 19.78
C HIS A 225 -8.97 10.03 19.34
N LYS A 226 -8.21 11.13 19.32
CA LYS A 226 -8.64 12.38 18.69
C LYS A 226 -8.50 12.26 17.18
N LEU A 227 -9.58 11.90 16.49
CA LEU A 227 -9.55 11.61 15.05
C LEU A 227 -9.05 12.81 14.24
N LYS A 228 -9.39 14.04 14.65
CA LYS A 228 -8.89 15.28 14.00
C LYS A 228 -7.38 15.50 14.08
N ARG A 229 -6.66 14.71 14.90
CA ARG A 229 -5.19 14.80 15.07
C ARG A 229 -4.45 13.63 14.45
N LEU A 230 -5.16 12.60 14.00
CA LEU A 230 -4.54 11.47 13.33
C LEU A 230 -4.35 11.80 11.84
N PRO A 231 -3.22 11.43 11.24
CA PRO A 231 -3.01 11.59 9.81
C PRO A 231 -3.88 10.61 9.01
N ALA A 232 -4.13 10.92 7.75
CA ALA A 232 -4.85 10.09 6.80
C ALA A 232 -4.25 8.67 6.69
N SER A 233 -2.91 8.57 6.78
CA SER A 233 -2.18 7.31 6.76
C SER A 233 -2.53 6.36 7.92
N GLU A 234 -3.05 6.87 9.02
CA GLU A 234 -3.55 6.06 10.15
C GLU A 234 -5.09 5.94 10.12
N LEU A 235 -5.79 7.02 9.76
CA LEU A 235 -7.25 7.05 9.67
C LEU A 235 -7.80 6.10 8.62
N LYS A 236 -7.03 5.74 7.58
CA LYS A 236 -7.44 4.72 6.60
C LYS A 236 -7.78 3.36 7.21
N PHE A 237 -7.18 3.03 8.37
CA PHE A 237 -7.44 1.79 9.13
C PHE A 237 -8.60 1.92 10.15
N VAL A 238 -9.29 3.07 10.16
CA VAL A 238 -10.54 3.30 10.90
C VAL A 238 -11.72 3.22 9.94
N VAL A 239 -11.60 3.90 8.80
CA VAL A 239 -12.72 4.14 7.87
C VAL A 239 -13.03 2.95 6.97
N ASP A 240 -12.14 1.96 6.89
CA ASP A 240 -12.29 0.71 6.15
C ASP A 240 -13.21 -0.27 6.90
N THR A 241 -14.51 -0.01 6.89
CA THR A 241 -15.46 -0.91 7.56
C THR A 241 -16.69 -1.18 6.71
N SER A 242 -17.00 -2.47 6.53
CA SER A 242 -18.28 -2.94 6.00
C SER A 242 -19.29 -3.21 7.11
N THR A 243 -18.89 -3.06 8.37
CA THR A 243 -19.75 -3.28 9.53
C THR A 243 -20.76 -2.14 9.61
N PRO A 244 -22.07 -2.42 9.64
CA PRO A 244 -23.08 -1.38 9.77
C PRO A 244 -22.84 -0.49 10.99
N PHE A 245 -23.12 0.82 10.87
CA PHE A 245 -22.93 1.75 11.99
C PHE A 245 -23.76 1.37 13.22
N SER A 246 -24.93 0.73 13.04
CA SER A 246 -25.73 0.20 14.15
C SER A 246 -24.96 -0.85 14.97
N GLU A 247 -24.17 -1.70 14.32
CA GLU A 247 -23.34 -2.70 15.00
C GLU A 247 -22.12 -2.09 15.67
N LEU A 248 -21.51 -1.06 15.08
CA LEU A 248 -20.44 -0.31 15.73
C LEU A 248 -20.96 0.42 16.99
N ILE A 249 -22.16 1.01 16.92
CA ILE A 249 -22.83 1.61 18.08
C ILE A 249 -23.09 0.55 19.15
N TRP A 250 -23.63 -0.61 18.76
CA TRP A 250 -23.85 -1.74 19.66
C TRP A 250 -22.54 -2.17 20.34
N ALA A 251 -21.46 -2.34 19.57
CA ALA A 251 -20.17 -2.76 20.09
C ALA A 251 -19.64 -1.77 21.14
N ARG A 252 -19.73 -0.46 20.86
CA ARG A 252 -19.32 0.58 21.82
C ARG A 252 -20.14 0.54 23.12
N GLN A 253 -21.42 0.18 23.04
CA GLN A 253 -22.32 0.15 24.20
C GLN A 253 -22.22 -1.15 25.02
N ASN A 254 -21.89 -2.27 24.38
CA ASN A 254 -22.02 -3.60 25.00
C ASN A 254 -20.67 -4.30 25.25
N VAL A 255 -19.59 -3.84 24.62
CA VAL A 255 -18.26 -4.44 24.78
C VAL A 255 -17.46 -3.59 25.76
N THR A 256 -16.90 -4.22 26.80
CA THR A 256 -16.31 -3.52 27.95
C THR A 256 -14.83 -3.14 27.85
N PRO A 257 -13.93 -3.87 27.14
CA PRO A 257 -12.51 -3.53 27.10
C PRO A 257 -12.24 -2.08 26.67
N THR A 258 -11.41 -1.40 27.47
CA THR A 258 -10.88 -0.06 27.18
C THR A 258 -9.77 -0.11 26.12
N LEU A 259 -9.26 1.05 25.65
CA LEU A 259 -8.16 1.07 24.68
C LEU A 259 -6.91 0.34 25.19
N SER A 260 -6.56 0.49 26.47
CA SER A 260 -5.42 -0.21 27.09
C SER A 260 -5.63 -1.73 27.19
N GLU A 261 -6.89 -2.16 27.17
CA GLU A 261 -7.28 -3.57 27.30
C GLU A 261 -7.80 -4.15 25.99
N LEU A 262 -7.69 -3.41 24.88
CA LEU A 262 -8.39 -3.76 23.64
C LEU A 262 -8.02 -5.15 23.13
N ALA A 263 -6.78 -5.62 23.40
CA ALA A 263 -6.34 -6.98 23.14
C ALA A 263 -7.30 -8.06 23.71
N ARG A 264 -7.91 -7.82 24.89
CA ARG A 264 -8.86 -8.74 25.54
C ARG A 264 -10.13 -8.95 24.72
N ALA A 265 -10.46 -8.05 23.79
CA ALA A 265 -11.63 -8.22 22.91
C ALA A 265 -11.51 -9.48 22.03
N TYR A 266 -10.29 -9.91 21.70
CA TYR A 266 -10.03 -11.14 20.96
C TYR A 266 -10.50 -12.37 21.76
N ASP A 267 -10.15 -12.42 23.05
CA ASP A 267 -10.44 -13.55 23.94
C ASP A 267 -11.90 -13.59 24.44
N MET A 268 -12.67 -12.52 24.21
CA MET A 268 -14.12 -12.52 24.48
C MET A 268 -14.88 -13.52 23.61
N ILE A 269 -14.33 -13.86 22.44
CA ILE A 269 -14.95 -14.78 21.49
C ILE A 269 -14.50 -16.20 21.82
N ARG A 270 -15.44 -17.03 22.28
CA ARG A 270 -15.19 -18.45 22.55
C ARG A 270 -14.67 -19.17 21.31
N TYR A 271 -13.48 -19.76 21.41
CA TYR A 271 -12.88 -20.51 20.31
C TYR A 271 -13.62 -21.83 20.02
N ARG A 272 -14.10 -21.99 18.78
CA ARG A 272 -14.84 -23.17 18.32
C ARG A 272 -13.90 -24.23 17.73
N LYS A 273 -13.27 -25.02 18.61
CA LYS A 273 -12.32 -26.09 18.22
C LYS A 273 -12.94 -27.14 17.29
N GLU A 274 -14.23 -27.42 17.47
CA GLU A 274 -14.98 -28.37 16.65
C GLU A 274 -15.09 -27.93 15.19
N ARG A 275 -15.12 -26.63 14.91
CA ARG A 275 -15.11 -26.13 13.52
C ARG A 275 -13.80 -26.48 12.83
N VAL A 276 -12.67 -26.32 13.53
CA VAL A 276 -11.35 -26.65 12.99
C VAL A 276 -11.21 -28.17 12.79
N ALA A 277 -11.62 -28.97 13.79
CA ALA A 277 -11.56 -30.42 13.71
C ALA A 277 -12.39 -31.01 12.56
N ASN A 278 -13.51 -30.36 12.22
CA ASN A 278 -14.41 -30.79 11.13
C ASN A 278 -14.13 -30.09 9.79
N ASN A 279 -13.02 -29.36 9.63
CA ASN A 279 -12.71 -28.55 8.44
C ASN A 279 -13.82 -27.53 8.06
N GLN A 280 -14.62 -27.09 9.04
CA GLN A 280 -15.68 -26.11 8.87
C GLN A 280 -15.14 -24.67 9.02
N PHE A 281 -14.29 -24.28 8.07
CA PHE A 281 -13.62 -22.99 8.09
C PHE A 281 -14.55 -21.82 7.72
N THR A 282 -15.54 -22.05 6.85
CA THR A 282 -16.57 -21.04 6.55
C THR A 282 -17.54 -20.88 7.72
N TRP A 283 -17.95 -19.65 8.01
CA TRP A 283 -18.92 -19.35 9.07
C TRP A 283 -20.23 -20.12 8.87
N PRO A 284 -20.67 -20.91 9.86
CA PRO A 284 -21.86 -21.74 9.73
C PRO A 284 -23.15 -21.11 10.30
N GLY A 285 -23.04 -19.92 10.90
CA GLY A 285 -24.18 -19.24 11.52
C GLY A 285 -25.15 -18.65 10.48
N ARG A 286 -26.31 -18.20 10.97
CA ARG A 286 -27.37 -17.61 10.12
C ARG A 286 -27.09 -16.16 9.71
N ASP A 287 -26.39 -15.42 10.57
CA ASP A 287 -25.90 -14.07 10.34
C ASP A 287 -24.45 -13.94 10.82
N TYR A 288 -23.77 -12.88 10.40
CA TYR A 288 -22.39 -12.58 10.76
C TYR A 288 -22.26 -11.21 11.45
N SER A 289 -23.15 -10.93 12.39
CA SER A 289 -23.08 -9.72 13.21
C SER A 289 -22.07 -9.84 14.35
N LEU A 290 -21.55 -8.72 14.85
CA LEU A 290 -20.68 -8.68 16.04
C LEU A 290 -21.38 -9.33 17.25
N GLN A 291 -22.69 -9.15 17.37
CA GLN A 291 -23.50 -9.76 18.43
C GLN A 291 -23.55 -11.29 18.30
N SER A 292 -23.77 -11.81 17.09
CA SER A 292 -23.78 -13.26 16.85
C SER A 292 -22.40 -13.89 17.03
N ILE A 293 -21.33 -13.21 16.60
CA ILE A 293 -19.96 -13.69 16.83
C ILE A 293 -19.67 -13.78 18.33
N LEU A 294 -20.06 -12.77 19.12
CA LEU A 294 -19.92 -12.78 20.58
C LEU A 294 -20.72 -13.92 21.25
N ARG A 295 -21.96 -14.13 20.80
CA ARG A 295 -22.85 -15.17 21.36
C ARG A 295 -22.40 -16.58 21.01
N ASP A 296 -22.15 -16.83 19.72
CA ASP A 296 -21.98 -18.19 19.19
C ASP A 296 -20.53 -18.68 19.31
N GLY A 297 -19.57 -17.74 19.34
CA GLY A 297 -18.15 -18.02 19.24
C GLY A 297 -17.72 -18.28 17.80
N GLY A 298 -16.41 -18.34 17.58
CA GLY A 298 -15.83 -18.49 16.24
C GLY A 298 -14.44 -19.10 16.25
N ILE A 299 -13.79 -19.12 15.09
CA ILE A 299 -12.36 -19.46 14.96
C ILE A 299 -11.52 -18.17 14.91
N CYS A 300 -10.21 -18.29 14.77
CA CYS A 300 -9.28 -17.16 14.87
C CYS A 300 -9.65 -15.94 14.00
N VAL A 301 -10.15 -16.15 12.78
CA VAL A 301 -10.59 -15.05 11.90
C VAL A 301 -11.78 -14.26 12.48
N ASP A 302 -12.71 -14.96 13.15
CA ASP A 302 -13.91 -14.35 13.71
C ASP A 302 -13.55 -13.55 14.97
N GLN A 303 -12.62 -14.07 15.77
CA GLN A 303 -12.06 -13.36 16.93
C GLN A 303 -11.35 -12.07 16.49
N ALA A 304 -10.51 -12.16 15.45
CA ALA A 304 -9.79 -11.03 14.89
C ALA A 304 -10.74 -9.98 14.28
N TYR A 305 -11.73 -10.41 13.49
CA TYR A 305 -12.73 -9.53 12.90
C TYR A 305 -13.56 -8.81 13.98
N PHE A 306 -14.01 -9.54 15.01
CA PHE A 306 -14.74 -8.95 16.13
C PHE A 306 -13.90 -7.89 16.84
N ALA A 307 -12.67 -8.23 17.26
CA ALA A 307 -11.79 -7.34 18.00
C ALA A 307 -11.41 -6.08 17.19
N ALA A 308 -11.12 -6.23 15.89
CA ALA A 308 -10.84 -5.11 15.01
C ALA A 308 -12.04 -4.14 14.93
N ASN A 309 -13.25 -4.65 14.70
CA ASN A 309 -14.45 -3.80 14.62
C ASN A 309 -14.82 -3.17 15.97
N VAL A 310 -14.55 -3.84 17.08
CA VAL A 310 -14.68 -3.28 18.44
C VAL A 310 -13.71 -2.10 18.64
N GLY A 311 -12.51 -2.15 18.07
CA GLY A 311 -11.59 -1.01 18.02
C GLY A 311 -12.10 0.13 17.12
N LYS A 312 -12.52 -0.19 15.89
CA LYS A 312 -13.09 0.79 14.96
C LYS A 312 -14.31 1.50 15.54
N ALA A 313 -15.19 0.78 16.24
CA ALA A 313 -16.34 1.36 16.94
C ALA A 313 -15.99 2.49 17.93
N ARG A 314 -14.73 2.53 18.40
CA ARG A 314 -14.18 3.56 19.28
C ARG A 314 -13.22 4.51 18.57
N GLY A 315 -13.19 4.53 17.24
CA GLY A 315 -12.29 5.38 16.46
C GLY A 315 -10.81 4.99 16.61
N VAL A 316 -10.53 3.70 16.85
CA VAL A 316 -9.16 3.19 16.95
C VAL A 316 -8.76 2.60 15.59
N PRO A 317 -7.63 3.02 14.99
CA PRO A 317 -7.04 2.33 13.84
C PRO A 317 -6.79 0.87 14.19
N THR A 318 -7.31 -0.07 13.40
CA THR A 318 -7.15 -1.51 13.63
C THR A 318 -6.82 -2.26 12.35
N LEU A 319 -6.18 -3.40 12.52
CA LEU A 319 -5.70 -4.26 11.45
C LEU A 319 -6.14 -5.69 11.71
N LEU A 320 -6.56 -6.38 10.66
CA LEU A 320 -6.78 -7.83 10.70
C LEU A 320 -5.56 -8.49 10.05
N PHE A 321 -4.78 -9.19 10.87
CA PHE A 321 -3.61 -9.94 10.43
C PHE A 321 -4.00 -11.38 10.09
N ARG A 322 -3.29 -11.94 9.11
CA ARG A 322 -3.22 -13.36 8.83
C ARG A 322 -1.76 -13.80 8.72
N GLY A 323 -1.46 -15.03 9.10
CA GLY A 323 -0.10 -15.55 9.01
C GLY A 323 -0.04 -17.07 9.01
N ALA A 324 1.08 -17.59 8.52
CA ALA A 324 1.42 -19.01 8.53
C ALA A 324 2.47 -19.28 9.61
N GLY A 325 2.14 -20.17 10.54
CA GLY A 325 2.99 -20.59 11.66
C GLY A 325 3.65 -21.93 11.36
N LEU A 326 4.22 -22.55 12.39
CA LEU A 326 4.91 -23.85 12.28
C LEU A 326 4.02 -24.95 11.71
N ASP A 327 2.78 -25.06 12.19
CA ASP A 327 1.92 -26.20 11.90
C ASP A 327 0.49 -25.83 11.49
N GLY A 328 0.19 -24.53 11.41
CA GLY A 328 -1.10 -24.01 10.92
C GLY A 328 -1.12 -22.51 10.62
N ARG A 329 -2.22 -22.06 10.02
CA ARG A 329 -2.52 -20.67 9.71
C ARG A 329 -3.34 -20.04 10.82
N HIS A 330 -3.13 -18.76 11.07
CA HIS A 330 -3.80 -18.03 12.14
C HIS A 330 -4.20 -16.63 11.70
N ALA A 331 -5.21 -16.09 12.36
CA ALA A 331 -5.61 -14.70 12.21
C ALA A 331 -5.66 -14.04 13.58
N TRP A 332 -5.16 -12.83 13.67
CA TRP A 332 -5.15 -12.02 14.88
C TRP A 332 -5.41 -10.57 14.50
N PHE A 333 -5.38 -9.66 15.46
CA PHE A 333 -5.60 -8.25 15.15
C PHE A 333 -4.49 -7.37 15.73
N GLY A 334 -4.36 -6.18 15.18
CA GLY A 334 -3.53 -5.12 15.72
C GLY A 334 -4.31 -3.84 15.88
N PHE A 335 -3.80 -2.92 16.69
CA PHE A 335 -4.43 -1.63 16.93
C PHE A 335 -3.40 -0.56 17.29
N LEU A 336 -3.75 0.70 17.01
CA LEU A 336 -2.95 1.83 17.44
C LEU A 336 -3.23 2.15 18.91
N SER A 337 -2.28 1.86 19.79
CA SER A 337 -2.31 2.29 21.19
C SER A 337 -1.73 3.71 21.34
N PRO A 338 -1.85 4.36 22.51
CA PRO A 338 -1.24 5.68 22.74
C PRO A 338 0.30 5.69 22.55
N THR A 339 0.97 4.56 22.79
CA THR A 339 2.43 4.42 22.69
C THR A 339 2.90 3.94 21.32
N GLY A 340 1.99 3.54 20.43
CA GLY A 340 2.32 3.01 19.10
C GLY A 340 1.46 1.81 18.71
N TRP A 341 1.76 1.21 17.56
CA TRP A 341 1.04 0.03 17.08
C TRP A 341 1.34 -1.21 17.94
N VAL A 342 0.28 -1.88 18.36
CA VAL A 342 0.31 -3.24 18.91
C VAL A 342 -0.07 -4.19 17.76
N MET A 343 0.83 -5.07 17.35
CA MET A 343 0.67 -5.90 16.13
C MET A 343 0.52 -7.39 16.41
N ASP A 344 0.46 -7.78 17.69
CA ASP A 344 0.48 -9.16 18.16
C ASP A 344 -0.70 -9.51 19.07
N ALA A 345 -1.75 -8.67 19.10
CA ALA A 345 -2.93 -8.91 19.93
C ALA A 345 -3.71 -10.14 19.41
N GLY A 346 -3.64 -11.24 20.17
CA GLY A 346 -4.17 -12.55 19.78
C GLY A 346 -3.21 -13.38 18.92
N ARG A 347 -1.94 -12.99 18.78
CA ARG A 347 -0.90 -13.77 18.06
C ARG A 347 -0.29 -14.82 19.00
N TYR A 348 -0.43 -16.11 18.66
CA TYR A 348 0.13 -17.19 19.46
C TYR A 348 1.64 -17.28 19.27
N ALA A 349 2.41 -17.04 20.34
CA ALA A 349 3.88 -16.98 20.29
C ALA A 349 4.50 -18.34 19.97
N GLU A 350 3.87 -19.43 20.41
CA GLU A 350 4.33 -20.81 20.28
C GLU A 350 4.39 -21.27 18.81
N GLN A 351 3.58 -20.65 17.96
CA GLN A 351 3.43 -20.96 16.55
C GLN A 351 4.49 -20.30 15.66
N LYS A 352 5.36 -19.45 16.23
CA LYS A 352 6.46 -18.75 15.53
C LYS A 352 6.06 -18.18 14.16
N PHE A 353 4.92 -17.48 14.10
CA PHE A 353 4.53 -16.76 12.89
C PHE A 353 5.64 -15.77 12.53
N VAL A 354 6.29 -15.98 11.39
CA VAL A 354 7.45 -15.18 10.99
C VAL A 354 7.02 -13.82 10.44
N THR A 355 5.93 -13.79 9.67
CA THR A 355 5.38 -12.59 9.04
C THR A 355 3.86 -12.58 9.17
N GLY A 356 3.32 -11.46 9.62
CA GLY A 356 1.90 -11.16 9.57
C GLY A 356 1.58 -10.37 8.30
N LEU A 357 0.48 -10.72 7.64
CA LEU A 357 -0.04 -10.04 6.46
C LEU A 357 -1.34 -9.33 6.83
N VAL A 358 -1.46 -8.06 6.46
CA VAL A 358 -2.71 -7.27 6.55
C VAL A 358 -3.07 -6.77 5.17
N ARG A 359 -4.30 -6.29 4.99
CA ARG A 359 -4.65 -5.49 3.81
C ARG A 359 -4.45 -4.02 4.11
N ASP A 360 -3.75 -3.32 3.23
CA ASP A 360 -3.77 -1.87 3.19
C ASP A 360 -5.13 -1.42 2.60
N PRO A 361 -6.00 -0.73 3.34
CA PRO A 361 -7.31 -0.34 2.82
C PRO A 361 -7.29 0.68 1.69
N GLN A 362 -6.17 1.36 1.49
CA GLN A 362 -6.01 2.32 0.39
C GLN A 362 -5.79 1.61 -0.95
N THR A 363 -4.93 0.59 -0.96
CA THR A 363 -4.54 -0.11 -2.20
C THR A 363 -5.15 -1.50 -2.33
N TRP A 364 -5.77 -1.99 -1.26
CA TRP A 364 -6.26 -3.37 -1.07
C TRP A 364 -5.20 -4.47 -1.20
N ARG A 365 -3.92 -4.09 -1.28
CA ARG A 365 -2.78 -5.01 -1.34
C ARG A 365 -2.36 -5.48 0.03
N GLU A 366 -1.60 -6.57 0.03
CA GLU A 366 -0.99 -7.07 1.25
C GLU A 366 0.14 -6.15 1.71
N LEU A 367 0.15 -5.87 3.02
CA LEU A 367 1.21 -5.22 3.74
C LEU A 367 1.70 -6.18 4.82
N THR A 368 3.00 -6.30 4.99
CA THR A 368 3.59 -7.10 6.07
C THR A 368 3.61 -6.32 7.40
N ASP A 369 3.63 -7.03 8.54
CA ASP A 369 3.90 -6.41 9.85
C ASP A 369 5.24 -5.67 9.89
N HIS A 370 6.25 -6.16 9.15
CA HIS A 370 7.55 -5.50 9.02
C HIS A 370 7.49 -4.18 8.26
N GLU A 371 6.77 -4.14 7.14
CA GLU A 371 6.54 -2.90 6.40
C GLU A 371 5.72 -1.91 7.23
N LEU A 372 4.70 -2.40 7.92
CA LEU A 372 3.91 -1.59 8.83
C LEU A 372 4.77 -1.01 9.97
N ALA A 373 5.66 -1.80 10.56
CA ALA A 373 6.58 -1.34 11.59
C ALA A 373 7.44 -0.19 11.08
N PHE A 374 8.04 -0.33 9.90
CA PHE A 374 8.81 0.74 9.25
C PHE A 374 7.96 1.98 8.95
N ILE A 375 6.72 1.79 8.47
CA ILE A 375 5.79 2.89 8.14
C ILE A 375 5.30 3.62 9.38
N SER A 376 5.13 2.89 10.48
CA SER A 376 4.66 3.40 11.76
C SER A 376 5.69 4.20 12.53
N GLU A 377 6.95 4.19 12.10
CA GLU A 377 7.98 4.96 12.76
C GLU A 377 7.72 6.46 12.59
N ARG A 378 7.69 7.18 13.72
CA ARG A 378 7.38 8.61 13.77
C ARG A 378 8.45 9.50 13.15
N PHE A 379 9.53 8.94 12.57
CA PHE A 379 10.58 9.75 11.94
C PHE A 379 10.05 10.57 10.76
N ARG A 380 8.96 10.12 10.11
CA ARG A 380 8.35 10.85 8.99
C ARG A 380 7.74 12.19 9.36
N GLN A 381 7.46 12.39 10.64
CA GLN A 381 6.97 13.65 11.19
C GLN A 381 8.12 14.62 11.53
N LEU A 382 9.37 14.17 11.47
CA LEU A 382 10.53 14.99 11.82
C LEU A 382 10.88 15.96 10.66
N PRO A 383 11.30 17.20 10.97
CA PRO A 383 11.69 18.17 9.94
C PRO A 383 12.79 17.68 8.98
N LEU A 384 13.74 16.88 9.47
CA LEU A 384 14.81 16.31 8.63
C LEU A 384 14.27 15.34 7.57
N PHE A 385 13.27 14.53 7.90
CA PHE A 385 12.63 13.65 6.92
C PHE A 385 11.84 14.47 5.89
N GLN A 386 11.12 15.52 6.32
CA GLN A 386 10.38 16.38 5.40
C GLN A 386 11.32 17.07 4.39
N LEU A 387 12.48 17.54 4.85
CA LEU A 387 13.51 18.11 3.98
C LEU A 387 14.13 17.05 3.05
N SER A 388 14.36 15.83 3.55
CA SER A 388 14.80 14.69 2.73
C SER A 388 13.81 14.37 1.60
N GLU A 389 12.51 14.30 1.89
CA GLU A 389 11.46 14.10 0.88
C GLU A 389 11.38 15.24 -0.13
N LEU A 390 11.61 16.48 0.32
CA LEU A 390 11.68 17.64 -0.56
C LEU A 390 12.83 17.49 -1.58
N HIS A 391 14.03 17.13 -1.11
CA HIS A 391 15.18 16.88 -1.97
C HIS A 391 14.93 15.73 -2.96
N ALA A 392 14.35 14.61 -2.51
CA ALA A 392 14.01 13.49 -3.38
C ALA A 392 12.99 13.92 -4.46
N SER A 393 12.01 14.72 -4.08
CA SER A 393 11.02 15.27 -5.01
C SER A 393 11.65 16.15 -6.07
N PHE A 394 12.53 17.08 -5.69
CA PHE A 394 13.23 17.95 -6.63
C PHE A 394 14.21 17.19 -7.52
N ALA A 395 14.81 16.10 -7.04
CA ALA A 395 15.67 15.27 -7.89
C ALA A 395 14.92 14.71 -9.10
N LEU A 396 13.68 14.23 -8.91
CA LEU A 396 12.82 13.78 -10.00
C LEU A 396 12.45 14.94 -10.93
N GLU A 397 12.21 16.14 -10.39
CA GLU A 397 11.93 17.31 -11.21
C GLU A 397 13.14 17.76 -12.04
N PHE A 398 14.36 17.71 -11.51
CA PHE A 398 15.55 17.99 -12.30
C PHE A 398 15.78 16.95 -13.39
N LEU A 399 15.49 15.65 -13.14
CA LEU A 399 15.52 14.64 -14.20
C LEU A 399 14.53 14.95 -15.32
N ARG A 400 13.28 15.29 -14.98
CA ARG A 400 12.26 15.70 -15.96
C ARG A 400 12.67 16.97 -16.73
N ALA A 401 13.51 17.82 -16.14
CA ALA A 401 14.07 19.01 -16.79
C ALA A 401 15.36 18.71 -17.58
N ASN A 402 15.72 17.44 -17.76
CA ASN A 402 16.96 16.99 -18.40
C ASN A 402 18.23 17.59 -17.76
N ASN A 403 18.24 17.77 -16.44
CA ASN A 403 19.38 18.24 -15.66
C ASN A 403 19.86 17.14 -14.68
N PRO A 404 20.54 16.10 -15.18
CA PRO A 404 20.96 14.96 -14.36
C PRO A 404 21.96 15.35 -13.27
N ALA A 405 22.78 16.39 -13.47
CA ALA A 405 23.74 16.85 -12.46
C ALA A 405 23.03 17.43 -11.23
N ALA A 406 22.02 18.29 -11.43
CA ALA A 406 21.22 18.81 -10.33
C ALA A 406 20.38 17.71 -9.66
N ALA A 407 19.85 16.78 -10.47
CA ALA A 407 19.11 15.63 -9.96
C ALA A 407 19.96 14.75 -9.03
N LEU A 408 21.20 14.44 -9.42
CA LEU A 408 22.12 13.64 -8.61
C LEU A 408 22.44 14.34 -7.27
N ARG A 409 22.71 15.65 -7.30
CA ARG A 409 22.95 16.44 -6.08
C ARG A 409 21.75 16.40 -5.14
N ALA A 410 20.55 16.67 -5.67
CA ALA A 410 19.32 16.66 -4.87
C ALA A 410 19.03 15.26 -4.31
N ALA A 411 19.16 14.19 -5.11
CA ALA A 411 18.90 12.83 -4.65
C ALA A 411 19.91 12.36 -3.59
N ARG A 412 21.19 12.71 -3.75
CA ARG A 412 22.22 12.43 -2.74
C ARG A 412 21.91 13.17 -1.44
N GLU A 413 21.45 14.41 -1.54
CA GLU A 413 21.13 15.18 -0.34
C GLU A 413 19.89 14.67 0.38
N ALA A 414 18.92 14.10 -0.33
CA ALA A 414 17.81 13.39 0.30
C ALA A 414 18.29 12.30 1.27
N VAL A 415 19.18 11.40 0.83
CA VAL A 415 19.65 10.28 1.67
C VAL A 415 20.63 10.69 2.76
N ASN A 416 21.35 11.81 2.58
CA ASN A 416 22.22 12.38 3.62
C ASN A 416 21.42 13.00 4.77
N ARG A 417 20.28 13.64 4.47
CA ARG A 417 19.44 14.31 5.48
C ARG A 417 18.70 13.31 6.36
N GLU A 418 18.22 12.22 5.77
CA GLU A 418 17.54 11.16 6.49
C GLU A 418 17.77 9.83 5.77
N SER A 419 18.66 9.01 6.33
CA SER A 419 19.04 7.72 5.72
C SER A 419 17.91 6.69 5.75
N ARG A 420 16.87 6.88 6.57
CA ARG A 420 15.66 6.03 6.54
C ARG A 420 14.69 6.42 5.43
N ASN A 421 14.98 7.44 4.63
CA ASN A 421 14.14 7.77 3.48
C ASN A 421 14.33 6.75 2.33
N LEU A 422 13.48 5.72 2.33
CA LEU A 422 13.44 4.68 1.29
C LEU A 422 13.25 5.27 -0.13
N ARG A 423 12.33 6.23 -0.28
CA ARG A 423 12.07 6.90 -1.55
C ARG A 423 13.30 7.70 -2.01
N GLY A 424 14.03 8.31 -1.09
CA GLY A 424 15.30 9.00 -1.36
C GLY A 424 16.33 8.06 -1.99
N TRP A 425 16.52 6.87 -1.41
CA TRP A 425 17.45 5.87 -1.97
C TRP A 425 17.02 5.34 -3.34
N GLN A 426 15.72 5.03 -3.50
CA GLN A 426 15.17 4.60 -4.79
C GLN A 426 15.37 5.70 -5.85
N THR A 427 15.07 6.96 -5.50
CA THR A 427 15.26 8.11 -6.37
C THR A 427 16.72 8.26 -6.78
N LEU A 428 17.67 8.17 -5.84
CA LEU A 428 19.10 8.24 -6.15
C LEU A 428 19.54 7.15 -7.13
N LEU A 429 19.13 5.90 -6.92
CA LEU A 429 19.46 4.80 -7.81
C LEU A 429 18.84 4.97 -9.21
N SER A 430 17.60 5.46 -9.30
CA SER A 430 16.94 5.78 -10.57
C SER A 430 17.65 6.91 -11.31
N VAL A 431 18.02 7.98 -10.60
CA VAL A 431 18.78 9.12 -11.15
C VAL A 431 20.14 8.66 -11.68
N GLN A 432 20.88 7.86 -10.91
CA GLN A 432 22.16 7.29 -11.35
C GLN A 432 22.01 6.44 -12.61
N LYS A 433 20.94 5.64 -12.70
CA LYS A 433 20.66 4.84 -13.89
C LYS A 433 20.41 5.73 -15.12
N VAL A 434 19.60 6.78 -14.99
CA VAL A 434 19.30 7.72 -16.10
C VAL A 434 20.52 8.55 -16.48
N ALA A 435 21.33 8.95 -15.51
CA ALA A 435 22.56 9.72 -15.73
C ALA A 435 23.72 8.88 -16.33
N GLY A 436 23.53 7.57 -16.50
CA GLY A 436 24.56 6.67 -17.03
C GLY A 436 25.72 6.45 -16.05
N THR A 437 25.48 6.56 -14.74
CA THR A 437 26.49 6.31 -13.71
C THR A 437 27.03 4.88 -13.80
N ASP A 438 28.35 4.73 -13.62
CA ASP A 438 29.04 3.44 -13.68
C ASP A 438 28.41 2.40 -12.73
N ALA A 439 28.37 1.15 -13.19
CA ALA A 439 27.74 0.06 -12.44
C ALA A 439 28.40 -0.15 -11.07
N ARG A 440 29.72 -0.01 -10.94
CA ARG A 440 30.39 -0.19 -9.63
C ARG A 440 30.04 0.92 -8.65
N GLU A 441 29.86 2.15 -9.13
CA GLU A 441 29.42 3.27 -8.28
C GLU A 441 27.98 3.07 -7.80
N ARG A 442 27.09 2.59 -8.69
CA ARG A 442 25.72 2.20 -8.33
C ARG A 442 25.70 1.05 -7.33
N GLU A 443 26.56 0.05 -7.49
CA GLU A 443 26.74 -1.04 -6.52
C GLU A 443 27.26 -0.52 -5.16
N GLY A 444 28.10 0.52 -5.15
CA GLY A 444 28.49 1.21 -3.92
C GLY A 444 27.29 1.84 -3.20
N THR A 445 26.43 2.53 -3.96
CA THR A 445 25.20 3.15 -3.44
C THR A 445 24.20 2.09 -2.93
N LEU A 446 24.08 0.94 -3.60
CA LEU A 446 23.27 -0.19 -3.11
C LEU A 446 23.77 -0.71 -1.76
N ARG A 447 25.09 -0.82 -1.57
CA ARG A 447 25.67 -1.25 -0.28
C ARG A 447 25.44 -0.22 0.82
N GLU A 448 25.45 1.08 0.51
CA GLU A 448 25.08 2.14 1.46
C GLU A 448 23.61 2.02 1.88
N ALA A 449 22.70 1.83 0.92
CA ALA A 449 21.28 1.62 1.20
C ALA A 449 21.05 0.37 2.08
N MET A 450 21.74 -0.74 1.78
CA MET A 450 21.70 -1.95 2.62
C MET A 450 22.13 -1.69 4.06
N ARG A 451 23.15 -0.84 4.28
CA ARG A 451 23.57 -0.45 5.63
C ARG A 451 22.52 0.44 6.31
N ALA A 452 21.93 1.38 5.58
CA ALA A 452 20.89 2.26 6.10
C ALA A 452 19.65 1.48 6.57
N PHE A 453 19.32 0.39 5.88
CA PHE A 453 18.18 -0.47 6.20
C PHE A 453 18.55 -1.80 6.87
N ALA A 454 19.75 -1.92 7.46
CA ALA A 454 20.21 -3.18 8.06
C ALA A 454 19.32 -3.71 9.21
N ARG A 455 18.45 -2.85 9.78
CA ARG A 455 17.46 -3.19 10.80
C ARG A 455 16.11 -3.68 10.22
N TYR A 456 15.89 -3.56 8.91
CA TYR A 456 14.67 -3.96 8.22
C TYR A 456 15.03 -5.03 7.16
N PRO A 457 14.92 -6.32 7.51
CA PRO A 457 15.35 -7.42 6.64
C PRO A 457 14.78 -7.38 5.21
N ASP A 458 13.51 -6.98 5.05
CA ASP A 458 12.86 -6.88 3.74
C ASP A 458 13.53 -5.83 2.84
N LEU A 459 13.80 -4.65 3.41
CA LEU A 459 14.39 -3.53 2.68
C LEU A 459 15.85 -3.80 2.35
N GLU A 460 16.64 -4.30 3.31
CA GLU A 460 18.04 -4.69 3.03
C GLU A 460 18.09 -5.80 1.96
N SER A 461 17.25 -6.82 2.07
CA SER A 461 17.20 -7.92 1.10
C SER A 461 16.77 -7.42 -0.29
N SER A 462 15.86 -6.45 -0.37
CA SER A 462 15.45 -5.83 -1.64
C SER A 462 16.62 -5.14 -2.35
N PHE A 463 17.39 -4.31 -1.64
CA PHE A 463 18.60 -3.70 -2.21
C PHE A 463 19.70 -4.72 -2.49
N GLY A 464 19.84 -5.75 -1.65
CA GLY A 464 20.75 -6.86 -1.86
C GLY A 464 20.46 -7.65 -3.13
N ARG A 465 19.19 -7.91 -3.46
CA ARG A 465 18.80 -8.55 -4.73
C ARG A 465 19.18 -7.70 -5.94
N GLN A 466 19.01 -6.38 -5.86
CA GLN A 466 19.44 -5.47 -6.94
C GLN A 466 20.97 -5.48 -7.11
N LEU A 467 21.72 -5.56 -6.01
CA LEU A 467 23.19 -5.70 -6.04
C LEU A 467 23.60 -7.02 -6.70
N VAL A 468 22.98 -8.13 -6.32
CA VAL A 468 23.22 -9.46 -6.92
C VAL A 468 22.92 -9.42 -8.42
N ALA A 469 21.82 -8.81 -8.85
CA ALA A 469 21.47 -8.65 -10.26
C ALA A 469 22.54 -7.86 -11.01
N SER A 470 22.97 -6.70 -10.50
CA SER A 470 24.03 -5.88 -11.09
C SER A 470 25.35 -6.65 -11.24
N LEU A 471 25.76 -7.39 -10.21
CA LEU A 471 26.98 -8.21 -10.25
C LEU A 471 26.89 -9.29 -11.34
N ARG A 472 25.73 -9.97 -11.46
CA ARG A 472 25.51 -10.97 -12.51
C ARG A 472 25.55 -10.35 -13.91
N GLU A 473 24.93 -9.19 -14.12
CA GLU A 473 24.98 -8.45 -15.39
C GLU A 473 26.42 -8.07 -15.78
N ARG A 474 27.27 -7.78 -14.79
CA ARG A 474 28.71 -7.53 -14.95
C ARG A 474 29.56 -8.79 -15.16
N GLY A 475 28.97 -9.98 -15.14
CA GLY A 475 29.69 -11.26 -15.25
C GLY A 475 30.37 -11.73 -13.95
N GLU A 476 30.14 -11.05 -12.83
CA GLU A 476 30.77 -11.32 -11.53
C GLU A 476 29.99 -12.40 -10.74
N GLY A 477 29.75 -13.54 -11.38
CA GLY A 477 28.88 -14.60 -10.84
C GLY A 477 29.31 -15.13 -9.46
N SER A 478 30.62 -15.21 -9.20
CA SER A 478 31.16 -15.63 -7.91
C SER A 478 30.84 -14.64 -6.79
N LEU A 479 30.99 -13.33 -7.05
CA LEU A 479 30.65 -12.29 -6.08
C LEU A 479 29.14 -12.22 -5.83
N ALA A 480 28.35 -12.37 -6.89
CA ALA A 480 26.89 -12.44 -6.79
C ALA A 480 26.44 -13.61 -5.89
N ASN A 481 27.04 -14.79 -6.07
CA ASN A 481 26.75 -15.97 -5.24
C ASN A 481 27.15 -15.75 -3.77
N VAL A 482 28.28 -15.10 -3.50
CA VAL A 482 28.72 -14.78 -2.13
C VAL A 482 27.73 -13.84 -1.43
N GLU A 483 27.30 -12.78 -2.10
CA GLU A 483 26.31 -11.84 -1.52
C GLU A 483 24.94 -12.50 -1.30
N GLU A 484 24.50 -13.34 -2.24
CA GLU A 484 23.26 -14.10 -2.11
C GLU A 484 23.30 -15.06 -0.91
N GLN A 485 24.41 -15.80 -0.74
CA GLN A 485 24.59 -16.68 0.43
C GLN A 485 24.68 -15.91 1.74
N ARG A 486 25.32 -14.73 1.75
CA ARG A 486 25.42 -13.87 2.94
C ARG A 486 24.05 -13.44 3.42
N LEU A 487 23.17 -12.99 2.52
CA LEU A 487 21.81 -12.56 2.86
C LEU A 487 20.96 -13.74 3.34
N ALA A 488 21.03 -14.88 2.65
CA ALA A 488 20.31 -16.09 3.04
C ALA A 488 20.69 -16.55 4.46
N ARG A 489 21.99 -16.67 4.76
CA ARG A 489 22.47 -17.08 6.10
C ARG A 489 22.13 -16.08 7.19
N LYS A 490 22.15 -14.78 6.89
CA LYS A 490 21.80 -13.74 7.87
C LYS A 490 20.36 -13.88 8.37
N TYR A 491 19.46 -14.35 7.50
CA TYR A 491 18.02 -14.33 7.75
C TYR A 491 17.36 -15.71 7.90
N GLU A 492 18.10 -16.79 7.71
CA GLU A 492 17.63 -18.18 7.79
C GLU A 492 16.79 -18.49 9.04
N THR A 493 17.18 -17.97 10.21
CA THR A 493 16.55 -18.29 11.50
C THR A 493 15.46 -17.31 11.94
N ILE A 494 15.44 -16.09 11.38
CA ILE A 494 14.57 -14.99 11.84
C ILE A 494 13.52 -14.62 10.77
N ARG A 495 13.82 -14.84 9.48
CA ARG A 495 12.98 -14.54 8.32
C ARG A 495 13.02 -15.66 7.28
N SER A 496 12.72 -16.89 7.73
CA SER A 496 12.67 -18.07 6.86
C SER A 496 11.65 -17.92 5.72
N ASP A 497 10.62 -17.09 5.90
CA ASP A 497 9.64 -16.70 4.87
C ASP A 497 10.29 -16.04 3.64
N LEU A 498 11.35 -15.23 3.83
CA LEU A 498 12.11 -14.63 2.73
C LEU A 498 12.89 -15.68 1.95
N SER A 499 13.47 -16.67 2.65
CA SER A 499 14.13 -17.80 2.02
C SER A 499 13.12 -18.66 1.23
N TYR A 500 11.92 -18.86 1.76
CA TYR A 500 10.85 -19.60 1.07
C TYR A 500 10.30 -18.85 -0.13
N GLN A 501 10.16 -17.53 -0.06
CA GLN A 501 9.78 -16.70 -1.20
C GLN A 501 10.81 -16.84 -2.33
N GLN A 502 12.10 -16.69 -2.02
CA GLN A 502 13.16 -16.85 -3.01
C GLN A 502 13.18 -18.26 -3.61
N ALA A 503 13.01 -19.30 -2.78
CA ALA A 503 12.88 -20.68 -3.24
C ALA A 503 11.66 -20.89 -4.16
N GLY A 504 10.51 -20.30 -3.81
CA GLY A 504 9.30 -20.29 -4.64
C GLY A 504 9.53 -19.63 -6.01
N GLU A 505 10.22 -18.51 -6.06
CA GLU A 505 10.57 -17.84 -7.32
C GLU A 505 11.52 -18.68 -8.19
N ILE A 506 12.50 -19.37 -7.59
CA ILE A 506 13.37 -20.32 -8.29
C ILE A 506 12.54 -21.46 -8.89
N LEU A 507 11.62 -22.03 -8.10
CA LEU A 507 10.72 -23.08 -8.57
C LEU A 507 9.84 -22.59 -9.71
N GLN A 508 9.23 -21.42 -9.59
CA GLN A 508 8.33 -20.87 -10.60
C GLN A 508 9.03 -20.63 -11.92
N ARG A 509 10.26 -20.09 -11.92
CA ARG A 509 11.07 -19.97 -13.14
C ARG A 509 11.31 -21.34 -13.78
N SER A 510 11.73 -22.33 -12.98
CA SER A 510 11.97 -23.69 -13.47
C SER A 510 10.70 -24.32 -14.06
N LEU A 511 9.54 -24.13 -13.42
CA LEU A 511 8.25 -24.63 -13.90
C LEU A 511 7.83 -24.01 -15.25
N GLN A 512 8.29 -22.81 -15.56
CA GLN A 512 8.01 -22.08 -16.80
C GLN A 512 8.98 -22.43 -17.93
N SER A 513 10.28 -22.59 -17.63
CA SER A 513 11.34 -22.69 -18.65
C SER A 513 11.92 -24.08 -18.85
N ASP A 514 11.90 -24.93 -17.83
CA ASP A 514 12.74 -26.13 -17.81
C ASP A 514 11.95 -27.40 -18.18
N ASP A 515 12.67 -28.43 -18.60
CA ASP A 515 12.14 -29.77 -18.77
C ASP A 515 11.77 -30.42 -17.42
N LEU A 516 10.91 -31.44 -17.46
CA LEU A 516 10.36 -32.07 -16.26
C LEU A 516 11.46 -32.65 -15.33
N ALA A 517 12.55 -33.20 -15.87
CA ALA A 517 13.62 -33.77 -15.06
C ALA A 517 14.38 -32.66 -14.32
N THR A 518 14.62 -31.52 -14.98
CA THR A 518 15.20 -30.33 -14.36
C THR A 518 14.28 -29.73 -13.30
N GLN A 519 12.97 -29.65 -13.56
CA GLN A 519 11.99 -29.21 -12.56
C GLN A 519 12.02 -30.08 -11.30
N PHE A 520 12.11 -31.40 -11.47
CA PHE A 520 12.26 -32.34 -10.36
C PHE A 520 13.56 -32.13 -9.58
N ARG A 521 14.69 -31.95 -10.26
CA ARG A 521 15.98 -31.65 -9.60
C ARG A 521 15.91 -30.34 -8.82
N THR A 522 15.30 -29.31 -9.40
CA THR A 522 15.08 -28.03 -8.73
C THR A 522 14.26 -28.22 -7.46
N TYR A 523 13.10 -28.89 -7.55
CA TYR A 523 12.24 -29.17 -6.40
C TYR A 523 12.97 -29.95 -5.30
N GLN A 524 13.71 -31.02 -5.66
CA GLN A 524 14.46 -31.83 -4.70
C GLN A 524 15.54 -31.01 -3.98
N ARG A 525 16.29 -30.20 -4.73
CA ARG A 525 17.29 -29.30 -4.15
C ARG A 525 16.66 -28.30 -3.18
N LEU A 526 15.50 -27.72 -3.52
CA LEU A 526 14.79 -26.79 -2.64
C LEU A 526 14.29 -27.49 -1.37
N LEU A 527 13.74 -28.72 -1.48
CA LEU A 527 13.36 -29.53 -0.32
C LEU A 527 14.55 -29.83 0.59
N GLU A 528 15.70 -30.22 0.04
CA GLU A 528 16.88 -30.57 0.81
C GLU A 528 17.51 -29.35 1.50
N THR A 529 17.52 -28.22 0.80
CA THR A 529 18.12 -26.97 1.30
C THR A 529 17.26 -26.29 2.35
N TYR A 530 15.94 -26.23 2.12
CA TYR A 530 15.04 -25.39 2.91
C TYR A 530 13.92 -26.15 3.62
N GLY A 531 13.68 -27.42 3.29
CA GLY A 531 12.53 -28.18 3.80
C GLY A 531 12.72 -28.81 5.17
N ASN A 532 13.95 -28.97 5.67
CA ASN A 532 14.17 -29.59 6.99
C ASN A 532 13.63 -28.70 8.11
N GLY A 533 12.54 -29.12 8.76
CA GLY A 533 11.87 -28.32 9.80
C GLY A 533 11.09 -27.13 9.26
N ALA A 534 10.80 -27.11 7.95
CA ALA A 534 10.02 -26.05 7.34
C ALA A 534 8.53 -26.18 7.67
N ASN A 535 7.85 -25.04 7.61
CA ASN A 535 6.49 -24.88 8.11
C ASN A 535 5.44 -24.90 6.97
N ILE A 536 4.19 -24.58 7.31
CA ILE A 536 3.08 -24.58 6.34
C ILE A 536 3.26 -23.55 5.21
N ASP A 537 4.05 -22.48 5.41
CA ASP A 537 4.38 -21.50 4.36
C ASP A 537 5.26 -22.12 3.27
N PHE A 538 6.23 -22.98 3.64
CA PHE A 538 7.02 -23.74 2.67
C PHE A 538 6.13 -24.68 1.85
N PHE A 539 5.17 -25.33 2.51
CA PHE A 539 4.21 -26.18 1.83
C PHE A 539 3.39 -25.39 0.79
N ASP A 540 2.86 -24.23 1.17
CA ASP A 540 2.05 -23.40 0.27
C ASP A 540 2.85 -22.79 -0.90
N LYS A 541 4.11 -22.39 -0.68
CA LYS A 541 4.94 -21.72 -1.69
C LYS A 541 5.69 -22.68 -2.63
N ILE A 542 5.98 -23.91 -2.19
CA ILE A 542 6.89 -24.81 -2.91
C ILE A 542 6.24 -26.17 -3.18
N VAL A 543 5.72 -26.84 -2.15
CA VAL A 543 5.16 -28.20 -2.31
C VAL A 543 3.88 -28.16 -3.14
N ARG A 544 2.90 -27.33 -2.74
CA ARG A 544 1.60 -27.22 -3.40
C ARG A 544 1.74 -26.82 -4.88
N PRO A 545 2.46 -25.75 -5.26
CA PRO A 545 2.54 -25.33 -6.66
C PRO A 545 3.21 -26.37 -7.56
N PHE A 546 4.23 -27.08 -7.05
CA PHE A 546 4.89 -28.16 -7.77
C PHE A 546 3.94 -29.35 -8.00
N VAL A 547 3.28 -29.81 -6.94
CA VAL A 547 2.32 -30.93 -7.00
C VAL A 547 1.15 -30.61 -7.93
N GLU A 548 0.60 -29.39 -7.85
CA GLU A 548 -0.48 -28.94 -8.72
C GLU A 548 -0.04 -28.80 -10.19
N SER A 549 1.21 -28.41 -10.45
CA SER A 549 1.79 -28.42 -11.81
C SER A 549 1.82 -29.84 -12.38
N LEU A 550 2.32 -30.82 -11.62
CA LEU A 550 2.35 -32.22 -12.03
C LEU A 550 0.95 -32.78 -12.25
N ARG A 551 0.02 -32.50 -11.32
CA ARG A 551 -1.38 -32.91 -11.44
C ARG A 551 -2.04 -32.36 -12.71
N ARG A 552 -1.80 -31.08 -13.04
CA ARG A 552 -2.31 -30.45 -14.28
C ARG A 552 -1.77 -31.11 -15.55
N ARG A 553 -0.57 -31.68 -15.50
CA ARG A 553 0.08 -32.41 -16.60
C ARG A 553 -0.29 -33.89 -16.66
N GLY A 554 -1.10 -34.40 -15.73
CA GLY A 554 -1.47 -35.83 -15.66
C GLY A 554 -0.41 -36.73 -15.00
N GLU A 555 0.65 -36.14 -14.45
CA GLU A 555 1.79 -36.83 -13.85
C GLU A 555 1.48 -37.26 -12.40
N ILE A 556 0.44 -38.08 -12.20
CA ILE A 556 -0.12 -38.40 -10.87
C ILE A 556 0.86 -39.18 -9.98
N ALA A 557 1.57 -40.16 -10.53
CA ALA A 557 2.55 -40.94 -9.75
C ALA A 557 3.71 -40.05 -9.25
N SER A 558 4.19 -39.19 -10.15
CA SER A 558 5.21 -38.17 -9.88
C SER A 558 4.74 -37.16 -8.83
N ALA A 559 3.48 -36.73 -8.89
CA ALA A 559 2.84 -35.85 -7.90
C ALA A 559 2.75 -36.51 -6.51
N MET A 560 2.33 -37.79 -6.45
CA MET A 560 2.26 -38.55 -5.19
C MET A 560 3.65 -38.71 -4.56
N ASN A 561 4.66 -39.05 -5.37
CA ASN A 561 6.05 -39.14 -4.91
C ASN A 561 6.57 -37.80 -4.34
N ALA A 562 6.19 -36.68 -4.95
CA ALA A 562 6.57 -35.36 -4.46
C ALA A 562 5.93 -35.03 -3.09
N VAL A 563 4.66 -35.41 -2.89
CA VAL A 563 3.94 -35.31 -1.60
C VAL A 563 4.59 -36.17 -0.53
N ASP A 564 4.88 -37.44 -0.84
CA ASP A 564 5.50 -38.37 0.10
C ASP A 564 6.91 -37.92 0.52
N ARG A 565 7.69 -37.37 -0.42
CA ARG A 565 9.01 -36.82 -0.11
C ARG A 565 8.91 -35.59 0.78
N ALA A 566 7.99 -34.66 0.47
CA ALA A 566 7.73 -33.50 1.33
C ALA A 566 7.35 -33.94 2.76
N ARG A 567 6.46 -34.93 2.90
CA ARG A 567 6.04 -35.46 4.21
C ARG A 567 7.23 -35.95 5.06
N ARG A 568 8.22 -36.62 4.44
CA ARG A 568 9.42 -37.11 5.13
C ARG A 568 10.36 -35.97 5.52
N THR A 569 10.54 -34.98 4.65
CA THR A 569 11.48 -33.88 4.86
C THR A 569 10.97 -32.86 5.89
N LEU A 570 9.69 -32.52 5.87
CA LEU A 570 9.10 -31.45 6.70
C LEU A 570 8.95 -31.81 8.20
N ARG A 571 9.06 -33.10 8.58
CA ARG A 571 8.91 -33.59 9.98
C ARG A 571 7.62 -33.11 10.67
N ILE A 572 6.50 -33.51 10.08
CA ILE A 572 5.19 -32.91 10.35
C ILE A 572 4.60 -33.39 11.67
N PRO A 573 4.16 -32.49 12.58
CA PRO A 573 3.48 -32.86 13.81
C PRO A 573 2.14 -33.56 13.56
N LYS A 574 1.84 -34.61 14.33
CA LYS A 574 0.54 -35.30 14.26
C LYS A 574 -0.60 -34.39 14.70
N GLY A 575 -1.72 -34.43 13.98
CA GLY A 575 -2.91 -33.61 14.24
C GLY A 575 -2.77 -32.14 13.85
N SER A 576 -1.66 -31.76 13.20
CA SER A 576 -1.46 -30.40 12.70
C SER A 576 -2.30 -30.10 11.46
N GLN A 577 -2.51 -28.82 11.17
CA GLN A 577 -3.14 -28.41 9.91
C GLN A 577 -2.27 -28.81 8.71
N LEU A 578 -0.94 -28.71 8.83
CA LEU A 578 -0.02 -29.15 7.77
C LEU A 578 -0.16 -30.64 7.44
N GLU A 579 -0.38 -31.51 8.43
CA GLU A 579 -0.68 -32.93 8.18
C GLU A 579 -2.01 -33.08 7.43
N GLY A 580 -3.04 -32.35 7.85
CA GLY A 580 -4.36 -32.32 7.20
C GLY A 580 -4.28 -31.92 5.72
N GLU A 581 -3.54 -30.86 5.40
CA GLU A 581 -3.35 -30.34 4.04
C GLU A 581 -2.65 -31.35 3.12
N LEU A 582 -1.61 -32.04 3.59
CA LEU A 582 -0.95 -33.09 2.81
C LEU A 582 -1.81 -34.33 2.65
N ASN A 583 -2.59 -34.69 3.66
CA ASN A 583 -3.56 -35.78 3.56
C ASN A 583 -4.63 -35.47 2.51
N GLN A 584 -5.16 -34.23 2.52
CA GLN A 584 -6.12 -33.76 1.54
C GLN A 584 -5.51 -33.76 0.12
N MET A 585 -4.32 -33.19 -0.05
CA MET A 585 -3.63 -33.17 -1.34
C MET A 585 -3.39 -34.59 -1.88
N ALA A 586 -2.99 -35.54 -1.03
CA ALA A 586 -2.85 -36.94 -1.43
C ALA A 586 -4.19 -37.59 -1.79
N ALA A 587 -5.28 -37.25 -1.08
CA ALA A 587 -6.62 -37.74 -1.40
C ALA A 587 -7.13 -37.19 -2.74
N GLU A 588 -6.94 -35.90 -3.01
CA GLU A 588 -7.31 -35.24 -4.26
C GLU A 588 -6.56 -35.82 -5.47
N LEU A 589 -5.31 -36.24 -5.31
CA LEU A 589 -4.54 -36.92 -6.36
C LEU A 589 -5.07 -38.33 -6.67
N ARG A 590 -5.79 -38.98 -5.74
CA ARG A 590 -6.36 -40.33 -5.91
C ARG A 590 -7.76 -40.32 -6.51
N GLN A 591 -8.43 -39.16 -6.53
CA GLN A 591 -9.74 -39.04 -7.15
C GLN A 591 -9.60 -38.94 -8.67
N PRO A 592 -10.26 -39.81 -9.45
CA PRO A 592 -10.36 -39.62 -10.90
C PRO A 592 -11.19 -38.34 -11.18
N ARG A 593 -10.82 -37.62 -12.25
CA ARG A 593 -11.56 -36.42 -12.70
C ARG A 593 -13.01 -36.73 -13.05
#